data_AF-A0A154UY43-F1
#
_entry.id   AF-A0A154UY43-F1
#
_cell.length_a   1.000
_cell.length_b   1.000
_cell.length_c   1.000
_cell.angle_alpha   90.00
_cell.angle_beta   90.00
_cell.angle_gamma   90.00
#
_symmetry.space_group_name_H-M   'P 1'
#
loop_
_entity.id
_entity.type
_entity.pdbx_description
1 polymer ?
#
loop_
_entity_poly.entity_id
_entity_poly.type
_entity_poly.pdbx_seq_one_letter_code
_entity_poly.pdbx_strand_id
1 'polypeptide(L)'
;MPDLATDRLLLRRFTEADAPFLLDLHARPEVMRWIGTGAVQADPAQAVARAARYAALDHPVRGIWAIEDRDGGALLGTLLLKDLPASAAPLAADDPAPRDAPEDGETEIGWHLHPDAWGRGVATEAARRVLAHAAERGLTRVLAVTNPANAPSQAVCRRIGMRLLGRTHGYYDKECALFRIDLADRADAPGGRIRRTA
;
A
#
# COMPACT_ATOMS: atom_id res chain seq x y z
N MET A 1 -7.61 10.83 8.53
CA MET A 1 -7.17 9.41 8.49
C MET A 1 -6.65 8.97 9.87
N PRO A 2 -7.07 7.82 10.43
CA PRO A 2 -6.62 7.37 11.74
C PRO A 2 -5.23 6.72 11.71
N ASP A 3 -4.51 6.81 12.83
CA ASP A 3 -3.32 6.00 13.08
C ASP A 3 -3.71 4.55 13.38
N LEU A 4 -2.94 3.60 12.85
CA LEU A 4 -3.19 2.17 13.02
C LEU A 4 -1.99 1.50 13.71
N ALA A 5 -2.23 0.82 14.82
CA ALA A 5 -1.19 0.09 15.53
C ALA A 5 -1.25 -1.42 15.25
N THR A 6 -0.09 -2.05 15.41
CA THR A 6 0.14 -3.49 15.44
C THR A 6 1.05 -3.81 16.63
N ASP A 7 1.47 -5.07 16.77
CA ASP A 7 2.41 -5.46 17.82
C ASP A 7 3.72 -4.67 17.72
N ARG A 8 4.30 -4.53 16.51
CA ARG A 8 5.60 -3.88 16.32
C ARG A 8 5.54 -2.52 15.67
N LEU A 9 4.49 -2.22 14.91
CA LEU A 9 4.43 -1.06 14.03
C LEU A 9 3.34 -0.05 14.44
N LEU A 10 3.67 1.21 14.30
CA LEU A 10 2.72 2.33 14.24
C LEU A 10 2.64 2.81 12.78
N LEU A 11 1.45 2.75 12.22
CA LEU A 11 1.12 3.32 10.91
C LEU A 11 0.47 4.66 11.16
N ARG A 12 1.22 5.74 10.95
CA ARG A 12 0.76 7.10 11.27
C ARG A 12 0.78 8.01 10.07
N ARG A 13 0.10 9.15 10.21
CA ARG A 13 0.20 10.23 9.23
C ARG A 13 1.65 10.71 9.09
N PHE A 14 2.02 11.03 7.85
CA PHE A 14 3.26 11.76 7.58
C PHE A 14 3.18 13.17 8.15
N THR A 15 4.34 13.69 8.54
CA THR A 15 4.58 15.09 8.92
C THR A 15 5.71 15.65 8.05
N GLU A 16 5.89 16.98 8.06
CA GLU A 16 7.02 17.61 7.36
C GLU A 16 8.38 17.11 7.88
N ALA A 17 8.45 16.74 9.16
CA ALA A 17 9.67 16.22 9.78
C ALA A 17 10.13 14.85 9.21
N ASP A 18 9.24 14.13 8.50
CA ASP A 18 9.57 12.86 7.85
C ASP A 18 10.19 13.05 6.45
N ALA A 19 10.30 14.28 5.95
CA ALA A 19 10.87 14.56 4.64
C ALA A 19 12.31 14.03 4.46
N PRO A 20 13.24 14.13 5.44
CA PRO A 20 14.58 13.54 5.31
C PRO A 20 14.54 12.02 5.09
N PHE A 21 13.62 11.31 5.75
CA PHE A 21 13.44 9.87 5.53
C PHE A 21 12.91 9.57 4.13
N LEU A 22 11.93 10.35 3.64
CA LEU A 22 11.43 10.19 2.29
C LEU A 22 12.49 10.47 1.23
N LEU A 23 13.38 11.46 1.47
CA LEU A 23 14.51 11.75 0.61
C LEU A 23 15.45 10.54 0.53
N ASP A 24 15.89 10.00 1.67
CA ASP A 24 16.78 8.83 1.70
C ASP A 24 16.14 7.62 1.02
N LEU A 25 14.87 7.33 1.35
CA LEU A 25 14.14 6.21 0.77
C LEU A 25 14.05 6.29 -0.77
N HIS A 26 13.74 7.46 -1.33
CA HIS A 26 13.57 7.65 -2.77
C HIS A 26 14.87 7.99 -3.51
N ALA A 27 15.98 8.25 -2.80
CA ALA A 27 17.30 8.35 -3.41
C ALA A 27 17.91 6.98 -3.76
N ARG A 28 17.35 5.89 -3.23
CA ARG A 28 17.86 4.51 -3.39
C ARG A 28 17.43 3.87 -4.71
N PRO A 29 18.35 3.53 -5.62
CA PRO A 29 18.01 2.87 -6.89
C PRO A 29 17.30 1.52 -6.71
N GLU A 30 17.69 0.74 -5.69
CA GLU A 30 17.10 -0.56 -5.38
C GLU A 30 15.64 -0.49 -4.93
N VAL A 31 15.22 0.66 -4.39
CA VAL A 31 13.83 0.99 -4.07
C VAL A 31 13.13 1.55 -5.31
N MET A 32 13.69 2.60 -5.91
CA MET A 32 13.03 3.35 -6.97
C MET A 32 12.88 2.61 -8.28
N ARG A 33 13.73 1.62 -8.61
CA ARG A 33 13.61 0.82 -9.84
C ARG A 33 12.22 0.19 -10.06
N TRP A 34 11.42 0.05 -9.00
CA TRP A 34 10.07 -0.50 -9.05
C TRP A 34 8.95 0.55 -9.02
N ILE A 35 9.28 1.82 -8.83
CA ILE A 35 8.33 2.89 -8.52
C ILE A 35 8.31 3.92 -9.65
N GLY A 36 7.12 4.18 -10.20
CA GLY A 36 6.93 5.21 -11.23
C GLY A 36 7.81 5.00 -12.46
N THR A 37 8.70 5.95 -12.73
CA THR A 37 9.65 5.92 -13.85
C THR A 37 10.94 5.16 -13.56
N GLY A 38 11.18 4.73 -12.32
CA GLY A 38 12.48 4.16 -11.91
C GLY A 38 13.51 5.20 -11.46
N ALA A 39 13.27 6.49 -11.72
CA ALA A 39 14.22 7.55 -11.42
C ALA A 39 14.33 7.81 -9.91
N VAL A 40 15.56 7.88 -9.42
CA VAL A 40 15.85 8.30 -8.05
C VAL A 40 15.47 9.77 -7.84
N GLN A 41 15.05 10.10 -6.63
CA GLN A 41 14.65 11.45 -6.24
C GLN A 41 15.53 11.91 -5.09
N ALA A 42 16.58 12.66 -5.44
CA ALA A 42 17.57 13.16 -4.49
C ALA A 42 17.43 14.66 -4.18
N ASP A 43 16.34 15.27 -4.63
CA ASP A 43 16.04 16.68 -4.36
C ASP A 43 15.25 16.83 -3.04
N PRO A 44 15.81 17.50 -2.02
CA PRO A 44 15.13 17.73 -0.75
C PRO A 44 13.78 18.45 -0.90
N ALA A 45 13.64 19.37 -1.86
CA ALA A 45 12.39 20.10 -2.06
C ALA A 45 11.26 19.17 -2.51
N GLN A 46 11.57 18.17 -3.35
CA GLN A 46 10.61 17.14 -3.75
C GLN A 46 10.20 16.25 -2.58
N ALA A 47 11.12 15.95 -1.65
CA ALA A 47 10.81 15.16 -0.47
C ALA A 47 9.89 15.92 0.50
N VAL A 48 10.13 17.22 0.72
CA VAL A 48 9.23 18.08 1.52
C VAL A 48 7.85 18.17 0.89
N ALA A 49 7.77 18.45 -0.42
CA ALA A 49 6.49 18.49 -1.13
C ALA A 49 5.74 17.15 -1.06
N ARG A 50 6.46 16.02 -1.09
CA ARG A 50 5.88 14.68 -0.94
C ARG A 50 5.34 14.46 0.47
N ALA A 51 6.09 14.82 1.51
CA ALA A 51 5.66 14.73 2.90
C ALA A 51 4.37 15.53 3.12
N ALA A 52 4.34 16.78 2.66
CA ALA A 52 3.16 17.64 2.73
C ALA A 52 1.95 17.05 1.99
N ARG A 53 2.17 16.51 0.78
CA ARG A 53 1.10 15.85 0.00
C ARG A 53 0.54 14.62 0.72
N TYR A 54 1.39 13.79 1.32
CA TYR A 54 0.94 12.62 2.08
C TYR A 54 0.21 13.04 3.37
N ALA A 55 0.71 14.07 4.06
CA ALA A 55 0.07 14.63 5.25
C ALA A 55 -1.31 15.21 4.94
N ALA A 56 -1.49 15.86 3.78
CA ALA A 56 -2.75 16.49 3.38
C ALA A 56 -3.85 15.50 2.98
N LEU A 57 -3.53 14.21 2.75
CA LEU A 57 -4.54 13.20 2.41
C LEU A 57 -5.49 13.00 3.58
N ASP A 58 -6.77 13.29 3.38
CA ASP A 58 -7.81 13.07 4.40
C ASP A 58 -8.99 12.30 3.82
N HIS A 59 -9.00 11.00 4.10
CA HIS A 59 -10.10 10.10 3.77
C HIS A 59 -10.36 9.17 4.95
N PRO A 60 -11.61 8.74 5.21
CA PRO A 60 -11.95 7.85 6.32
C PRO A 60 -11.37 6.42 6.22
N VAL A 61 -10.78 6.06 5.07
CA VAL A 61 -10.43 4.67 4.71
C VAL A 61 -9.09 4.62 3.99
N ARG A 62 -9.01 5.30 2.84
CA ARG A 62 -7.83 5.43 1.99
C ARG A 62 -6.82 6.42 2.61
N GLY A 63 -5.54 6.26 2.27
CA GLY A 63 -4.49 7.20 2.60
C GLY A 63 -3.09 6.60 2.49
N ILE A 64 -2.11 7.35 2.99
CA ILE A 64 -0.69 6.99 2.92
C ILE A 64 -0.07 7.17 4.30
N TRP A 65 0.45 6.08 4.87
CA TRP A 65 1.00 6.04 6.21
C TRP A 65 2.52 5.91 6.18
N ALA A 66 3.17 6.61 7.09
CA ALA A 66 4.52 6.30 7.52
C ALA A 66 4.47 5.02 8.36
N ILE A 67 5.37 4.08 8.09
CA ILE A 67 5.54 2.87 8.90
C ILE A 67 6.64 3.16 9.91
N GLU A 68 6.29 3.24 11.19
CA GLU A 68 7.22 3.49 12.29
C GLU A 68 7.36 2.25 13.17
N ASP A 69 8.59 1.95 13.60
CA ASP A 69 8.89 0.96 14.62
C ASP A 69 8.46 1.46 16.00
N ARG A 70 7.63 0.72 16.73
CA ARG A 70 7.09 1.17 18.03
C ARG A 70 8.13 1.21 19.15
N ASP A 71 9.17 0.40 19.06
CA ASP A 71 10.18 0.29 20.11
C ASP A 71 11.24 1.38 19.99
N GLY A 72 11.66 1.69 18.75
CA GLY A 72 12.73 2.68 18.49
C GLY A 72 12.29 3.98 17.83
N GLY A 73 11.04 4.12 17.39
CA GLY A 73 10.55 5.29 16.64
C GLY A 73 11.15 5.43 15.23
N ALA A 74 11.91 4.44 14.77
CA ALA A 74 12.56 4.48 13.47
C ALA A 74 11.53 4.34 12.34
N LEU A 75 11.62 5.20 11.33
CA LEU A 75 10.83 5.05 10.11
C LEU A 75 11.37 3.90 9.25
N LEU A 76 10.47 3.02 8.84
CA LEU A 76 10.77 1.79 8.11
C LEU A 76 10.27 1.82 6.67
N GLY A 77 9.29 2.68 6.35
CA GLY A 77 8.75 2.78 5.01
C GLY A 77 7.45 3.56 4.90
N THR A 78 6.80 3.34 3.76
CA THR A 78 5.50 3.91 3.38
C THR A 78 4.53 2.78 3.07
N LEU A 79 3.31 2.88 3.56
CA LEU A 79 2.19 2.02 3.17
C LEU A 79 1.11 2.89 2.51
N LEU A 80 0.55 2.43 1.39
CA LEU A 80 -0.44 3.16 0.61
C LEU A 80 -1.71 2.34 0.50
N LEU A 81 -2.86 3.01 0.64
CA LEU A 81 -4.17 2.53 0.23
C LEU A 81 -4.86 3.67 -0.53
N LYS A 82 -4.96 3.62 -1.86
CA LYS A 82 -5.39 4.76 -2.67
C LYS A 82 -6.23 4.33 -3.86
N ASP A 83 -6.84 5.30 -4.52
CA ASP A 83 -7.54 5.09 -5.79
C ASP A 83 -6.56 4.59 -6.85
N LEU A 84 -7.02 3.61 -7.63
CA LEU A 84 -6.29 3.04 -8.76
C LEU A 84 -6.99 3.45 -10.06
N PRO A 85 -6.57 4.55 -10.70
CA PRO A 85 -7.13 4.93 -11.98
C PRO A 85 -6.70 3.93 -13.06
N ALA A 86 -7.64 3.61 -13.95
CA ALA A 86 -7.35 2.83 -15.14
C ALA A 86 -6.47 3.61 -16.12
N SER A 87 -5.65 2.90 -16.87
CA SER A 87 -4.95 3.43 -18.03
C SER A 87 -5.93 3.87 -19.12
N ALA A 88 -5.55 4.89 -19.90
CA ALA A 88 -6.36 5.40 -20.99
C ALA A 88 -6.43 4.43 -22.19
N ALA A 89 -5.46 3.51 -22.29
CA ALA A 89 -5.48 2.46 -23.30
C ALA A 89 -6.66 1.49 -23.06
N PRO A 90 -7.40 1.07 -24.10
CA PRO A 90 -8.45 0.08 -23.94
C PRO A 90 -7.88 -1.20 -23.34
N LEU A 91 -8.56 -1.75 -22.34
CA LEU A 91 -8.27 -3.09 -21.84
C LEU A 91 -8.40 -4.08 -22.99
N ALA A 92 -7.37 -4.89 -23.22
CA ALA A 92 -7.44 -5.96 -24.21
C ALA A 92 -8.59 -6.92 -23.87
N ALA A 93 -9.19 -7.57 -24.87
CA ALA A 93 -10.36 -8.43 -24.66
C ALA A 93 -10.07 -9.62 -23.71
N ASP A 94 -8.80 -10.01 -23.61
CA ASP A 94 -8.23 -11.04 -22.75
C ASP A 94 -7.50 -10.48 -21.51
N ASP A 95 -7.57 -9.17 -21.25
CA ASP A 95 -6.98 -8.55 -20.06
C ASP A 95 -7.71 -9.03 -18.79
N PRO A 96 -7.00 -9.53 -17.76
CA PRO A 96 -7.58 -9.93 -16.49
C PRO A 96 -8.03 -8.74 -15.62
N ALA A 97 -8.02 -7.51 -16.14
CA ALA A 97 -8.58 -6.35 -15.47
C ALA A 97 -9.99 -6.67 -14.91
N PRO A 98 -10.32 -6.22 -13.69
CA PRO A 98 -11.50 -6.69 -12.99
C PRO A 98 -12.76 -6.23 -13.72
N ARG A 99 -13.48 -7.18 -14.32
CA ARG A 99 -14.72 -6.95 -15.07
C ARG A 99 -15.90 -6.51 -14.19
N ASP A 100 -15.70 -6.53 -12.88
CA ASP A 100 -16.65 -6.28 -11.80
C ASP A 100 -16.19 -5.12 -10.88
N ALA A 101 -15.65 -4.05 -11.46
CA ALA A 101 -15.19 -2.88 -10.69
C ALA A 101 -16.32 -2.26 -9.84
N PRO A 102 -16.06 -1.96 -8.54
CA PRO A 102 -16.97 -1.21 -7.70
C PRO A 102 -17.31 0.16 -8.33
N GLU A 103 -18.53 0.64 -8.10
CA GLU A 103 -18.98 1.96 -8.57
C GLU A 103 -18.12 3.11 -8.00
N ASP A 104 -17.55 2.93 -6.80
CA ASP A 104 -16.66 3.89 -6.13
C ASP A 104 -15.18 3.78 -6.55
N GLY A 105 -14.92 3.04 -7.63
CA GLY A 105 -13.61 2.87 -8.23
C GLY A 105 -12.73 1.85 -7.51
N GLU A 106 -11.61 1.52 -8.14
CA GLU A 106 -10.71 0.51 -7.62
C GLU A 106 -9.77 1.08 -6.57
N THR A 107 -9.52 0.32 -5.51
CA THR A 107 -8.56 0.67 -4.45
C THR A 107 -7.33 -0.21 -4.56
N GLU A 108 -6.16 0.39 -4.61
CA GLU A 108 -4.87 -0.28 -4.57
C GLU A 108 -4.22 -0.18 -3.19
N ILE A 109 -3.62 -1.29 -2.75
CA ILE A 109 -2.63 -1.32 -1.67
C ILE A 109 -1.21 -1.41 -2.24
N GLY A 110 -0.27 -0.65 -1.66
CA GLY A 110 1.14 -0.67 -2.03
C GLY A 110 2.07 -0.36 -0.86
N TRP A 111 3.37 -0.65 -1.02
CA TRP A 111 4.37 -0.39 0.01
C TRP A 111 5.74 -0.06 -0.58
N HIS A 112 6.47 0.83 0.08
CA HIS A 112 7.87 1.15 -0.20
C HIS A 112 8.63 1.08 1.12
N LEU A 113 9.56 0.13 1.25
CA LEU A 113 10.32 -0.06 2.48
C LEU A 113 11.76 0.38 2.30
N HIS A 114 12.32 0.97 3.35
CA HIS A 114 13.75 1.16 3.47
C HIS A 114 14.45 -0.22 3.44
N PRO A 115 15.62 -0.38 2.79
CA PRO A 115 16.32 -1.66 2.71
C PRO A 115 16.56 -2.34 4.06
N ASP A 116 16.87 -1.56 5.11
CA ASP A 116 17.09 -2.08 6.47
C ASP A 116 15.83 -2.70 7.13
N ALA A 117 14.66 -2.48 6.55
CA ALA A 117 13.40 -3.07 6.96
C ALA A 117 13.02 -4.32 6.15
N TRP A 118 13.77 -4.66 5.10
CA TRP A 118 13.49 -5.82 4.24
C TRP A 118 13.73 -7.14 4.98
N GLY A 119 13.02 -8.19 4.58
CA GLY A 119 13.14 -9.53 5.19
C GLY A 119 12.56 -9.66 6.61
N ARG A 120 12.18 -8.56 7.27
CA ARG A 120 11.70 -8.52 8.68
C ARG A 120 10.18 -8.63 8.84
N GLY A 121 9.46 -8.89 7.74
CA GLY A 121 8.00 -9.02 7.72
C GLY A 121 7.21 -7.70 7.79
N VAL A 122 7.89 -6.54 7.80
CA VAL A 122 7.30 -5.21 8.01
C VAL A 122 6.14 -4.92 7.03
N ALA A 123 6.36 -5.08 5.73
CA ALA A 123 5.31 -4.82 4.72
C ALA A 123 4.10 -5.74 4.91
N THR A 124 4.32 -7.01 5.28
CA THR A 124 3.23 -7.98 5.48
C THR A 124 2.38 -7.62 6.69
N GLU A 125 3.00 -7.26 7.82
CA GLU A 125 2.30 -6.83 9.04
C GLU A 125 1.52 -5.54 8.81
N ALA A 126 2.19 -4.53 8.25
CA ALA A 126 1.61 -3.24 7.91
C ALA A 126 0.40 -3.37 6.97
N ALA A 127 0.55 -4.12 5.86
CA ALA A 127 -0.52 -4.30 4.88
C ALA A 127 -1.70 -5.10 5.46
N ARG A 128 -1.47 -6.12 6.29
CA ARG A 128 -2.57 -6.84 6.96
C ARG A 128 -3.40 -5.90 7.84
N ARG A 129 -2.75 -5.00 8.58
CA ARG A 129 -3.46 -4.05 9.44
C ARG A 129 -4.31 -3.07 8.63
N VAL A 130 -3.80 -2.56 7.51
CA VAL A 130 -4.57 -1.67 6.62
C VAL A 130 -5.71 -2.41 5.91
N LEU A 131 -5.52 -3.66 5.49
CA LEU A 131 -6.61 -4.46 4.91
C LEU A 131 -7.73 -4.73 5.93
N ALA A 132 -7.40 -4.95 7.20
CA ALA A 132 -8.40 -5.06 8.27
C ALA A 132 -9.17 -3.74 8.45
N HIS A 133 -8.47 -2.60 8.51
CA HIS A 133 -9.09 -1.27 8.56
C HIS A 133 -10.00 -1.00 7.35
N ALA A 134 -9.55 -1.36 6.15
CA ALA A 134 -10.33 -1.25 4.92
C ALA A 134 -11.65 -2.03 5.01
N ALA A 135 -11.59 -3.28 5.47
CA ALA A 135 -12.76 -4.15 5.65
C ALA A 135 -13.72 -3.60 6.72
N GLU A 136 -13.20 -3.15 7.88
CA GLU A 136 -13.97 -2.51 8.96
C GLU A 136 -14.71 -1.25 8.51
N ARG A 137 -14.27 -0.64 7.40
CA ARG A 137 -14.86 0.55 6.79
C ARG A 137 -15.65 0.26 5.51
N GLY A 138 -15.92 -1.01 5.23
CA GLY A 138 -16.82 -1.44 4.17
C GLY A 138 -16.19 -1.58 2.79
N LEU A 139 -14.86 -1.46 2.65
CA LEU A 139 -14.24 -1.86 1.39
C LEU A 139 -14.38 -3.37 1.24
N THR A 140 -14.93 -3.79 0.11
CA THR A 140 -15.20 -5.20 -0.21
C THR A 140 -14.06 -5.84 -0.99
N ARG A 141 -13.18 -5.03 -1.59
CA ARG A 141 -12.13 -5.49 -2.49
C ARG A 141 -10.94 -4.54 -2.53
N VAL A 142 -9.73 -5.09 -2.60
CA VAL A 142 -8.49 -4.34 -2.77
C VAL A 142 -7.58 -5.03 -3.79
N LEU A 143 -6.96 -4.23 -4.65
CA LEU A 143 -6.00 -4.68 -5.66
C LEU A 143 -4.57 -4.36 -5.24
N ALA A 144 -3.61 -5.06 -5.82
CA ALA A 144 -2.22 -4.66 -5.81
C ALA A 144 -1.65 -4.87 -7.21
N VAL A 145 -1.01 -3.84 -7.74
CA VAL A 145 -0.40 -3.86 -9.06
C VAL A 145 1.11 -3.81 -8.88
N THR A 146 1.81 -4.78 -9.47
CA THR A 146 3.25 -4.92 -9.28
C THR A 146 3.95 -5.09 -10.62
N ASN A 147 5.20 -4.61 -10.72
CA ASN A 147 6.04 -4.98 -11.85
C ASN A 147 6.20 -6.53 -11.90
N PRO A 148 6.02 -7.20 -13.06
CA PRO A 148 6.10 -8.66 -13.16
C PRO A 148 7.43 -9.25 -12.68
N ALA A 149 8.53 -8.49 -12.71
CA ALA A 149 9.84 -8.91 -12.22
C ALA A 149 10.05 -8.64 -10.71
N ASN A 150 9.14 -7.94 -10.03
CA ASN A 150 9.26 -7.63 -8.60
C ASN A 150 8.75 -8.80 -7.73
N ALA A 151 9.48 -9.91 -7.74
CA ALA A 151 9.17 -11.10 -6.95
C ALA A 151 9.00 -10.82 -5.44
N PRO A 152 9.81 -9.94 -4.80
CA PRO A 152 9.61 -9.59 -3.39
C PRO A 152 8.24 -8.98 -3.09
N SER A 153 7.77 -8.04 -3.91
CA SER A 153 6.43 -7.43 -3.73
C SER A 153 5.32 -8.47 -3.93
N GLN A 154 5.42 -9.29 -4.97
CA GLN A 154 4.46 -10.37 -5.21
C GLN A 154 4.43 -11.39 -4.06
N ALA A 155 5.58 -11.65 -3.42
CA ALA A 155 5.63 -12.51 -2.24
C ALA A 155 4.87 -11.91 -1.05
N VAL A 156 4.90 -10.58 -0.85
CA VAL A 156 4.06 -9.91 0.15
C VAL A 156 2.58 -10.03 -0.22
N CYS A 157 2.20 -9.80 -1.49
CA CYS A 157 0.82 -9.97 -1.96
C CYS A 157 0.26 -11.36 -1.60
N ARG A 158 1.03 -12.43 -1.85
CA ARG A 158 0.66 -13.80 -1.47
C ARG A 158 0.53 -13.97 0.05
N ARG A 159 1.48 -13.46 0.83
CA ARG A 159 1.46 -13.58 2.32
C ARG A 159 0.29 -12.86 2.97
N ILE A 160 -0.18 -11.76 2.39
CA ILE A 160 -1.35 -11.03 2.93
C ILE A 160 -2.70 -11.63 2.47
N GLY A 161 -2.65 -12.65 1.60
CA GLY A 161 -3.81 -13.42 1.15
C GLY A 161 -4.37 -12.99 -0.20
N MET A 162 -3.64 -12.20 -1.00
CA MET A 162 -4.09 -11.82 -2.33
C MET A 162 -3.84 -12.96 -3.34
N ARG A 163 -4.79 -13.13 -4.26
CA ARG A 163 -4.70 -14.05 -5.40
C ARG A 163 -4.14 -13.32 -6.62
N LEU A 164 -3.20 -13.96 -7.33
CA LEU A 164 -2.74 -13.49 -8.63
C LEU A 164 -3.85 -13.70 -9.67
N LEU A 165 -4.20 -12.65 -10.41
CA LEU A 165 -5.18 -12.70 -11.50
C LEU A 165 -4.52 -12.86 -12.88
N GLY A 166 -3.26 -12.47 -13.02
CA GLY A 166 -2.50 -12.58 -14.27
C GLY A 166 -1.73 -11.30 -14.59
N ARG A 167 -1.35 -11.16 -15.86
CA ARG A 167 -0.72 -9.95 -16.39
C ARG A 167 -1.77 -9.03 -17.01
N THR A 168 -1.66 -7.73 -16.79
CA THR A 168 -2.60 -6.70 -17.27
C THR A 168 -1.85 -5.51 -17.84
N HIS A 169 -2.45 -4.80 -18.80
CA HIS A 169 -2.01 -3.47 -19.24
C HIS A 169 -2.96 -2.35 -18.77
N GLY A 170 -3.93 -2.69 -17.92
CA GLY A 170 -4.98 -1.78 -17.47
C GLY A 170 -4.56 -0.68 -16.52
N TYR A 171 -3.32 -0.68 -16.04
CA TYR A 171 -2.82 0.29 -15.08
C TYR A 171 -1.39 0.73 -15.39
N TYR A 172 -1.07 1.96 -15.01
CA TYR A 172 0.26 2.56 -15.09
C TYR A 172 0.89 2.59 -16.50
N ASP A 173 0.09 2.39 -17.54
CA ASP A 173 0.48 2.34 -18.95
C ASP A 173 1.61 1.33 -19.20
N LYS A 174 1.61 0.22 -18.45
CA LYS A 174 2.67 -0.81 -18.44
C LYS A 174 2.09 -2.19 -18.19
N GLU A 175 2.78 -3.22 -18.67
CA GLU A 175 2.49 -4.60 -18.27
C GLU A 175 2.76 -4.78 -16.77
N CYS A 176 1.74 -5.21 -16.03
CA CYS A 176 1.79 -5.40 -14.59
C CYS A 176 1.27 -6.79 -14.21
N ALA A 177 1.75 -7.33 -13.08
CA ALA A 177 1.10 -8.45 -12.42
C ALA A 177 0.03 -7.93 -11.46
N LEU A 178 -1.21 -8.38 -11.66
CA LEU A 178 -2.39 -7.94 -10.91
C LEU A 178 -2.76 -8.95 -9.83
N PHE A 179 -2.89 -8.47 -8.60
CA PHE A 179 -3.36 -9.24 -7.45
C PHE A 179 -4.66 -8.66 -6.91
N ARG A 180 -5.51 -9.52 -6.34
CA ARG A 180 -6.76 -9.14 -5.70
C ARG A 180 -6.94 -9.84 -4.37
N ILE A 181 -7.51 -9.14 -3.40
CA ILE A 181 -8.15 -9.75 -2.23
C ILE A 181 -9.59 -9.25 -2.13
N ASP A 182 -10.49 -10.19 -1.90
CA ASP A 182 -11.90 -9.92 -1.58
C ASP A 182 -12.00 -9.89 -0.04
N LEU A 183 -12.46 -8.78 0.52
CA LEU A 183 -12.46 -8.49 1.96
C LEU A 183 -13.73 -8.97 2.67
N ALA A 184 -14.80 -9.24 1.91
CA ALA A 184 -16.06 -9.76 2.43
C ALA A 184 -15.89 -11.10 3.18
N ASP A 185 -14.94 -11.93 2.76
CA ASP A 185 -14.65 -13.23 3.39
C ASP A 185 -13.94 -13.13 4.76
N ARG A 186 -13.57 -11.91 5.20
CA ARG A 186 -12.89 -11.67 6.49
C ARG A 186 -13.77 -11.05 7.56
N ALA A 187 -14.95 -10.53 7.20
CA ALA A 187 -15.89 -9.98 8.17
C ALA A 187 -16.45 -11.04 9.14
N ASP A 188 -16.41 -12.32 8.75
CA ASP A 188 -16.90 -13.46 9.54
C ASP A 188 -15.83 -14.15 10.42
N ALA A 189 -14.60 -13.63 10.49
CA ALA A 189 -13.60 -14.17 11.41
C ALA A 189 -13.92 -13.75 12.87
N PRO A 190 -14.18 -14.69 13.81
CA PRO A 190 -14.63 -14.34 15.15
C PRO A 190 -13.43 -13.88 16.00
N GLY A 191 -13.24 -12.57 16.14
CA GLY A 191 -12.18 -12.04 16.99
C GLY A 191 -12.31 -10.54 17.25
N GLY A 192 -13.16 -10.15 18.21
CA GLY A 192 -13.20 -8.76 18.68
C GLY A 192 -14.47 -8.29 19.38
N ARG A 193 -15.15 -9.13 20.19
CA ARG A 193 -16.11 -8.56 21.15
C ARG A 193 -15.34 -7.94 22.30
N ILE A 194 -15.23 -6.62 22.29
CA ILE A 194 -14.88 -5.82 23.47
C ILE A 194 -15.99 -6.05 24.50
N ARG A 195 -15.70 -6.82 25.56
CA ARG A 195 -16.55 -6.86 26.74
C ARG A 195 -16.50 -5.48 27.39
N ARG A 196 -17.60 -4.72 27.29
CA ARG A 196 -17.88 -3.62 28.23
C ARG A 196 -18.40 -4.26 29.51
N THR A 197 -17.56 -4.33 30.54
CA THR A 197 -18.02 -4.51 31.92
C THR A 197 -18.51 -3.15 32.43
N ALA A 198 -19.79 -3.11 32.76
CA ALA A 198 -20.32 -2.22 33.80
C ALA A 198 -20.23 -2.94 35.14
#